data_AF-A0A952PS79-F1
#
_entry.id   AF-A0A952PS79-F1
#
_cell.length_a   1.000
_cell.length_b   1.000
_cell.length_c   1.000
_cell.angle_alpha   90.00
_cell.angle_beta   90.00
_cell.angle_gamma   90.00
#
_symmetry.space_group_name_H-M   'P 1'
#
loop_
_entity.id
_entity.type
_entity.pdbx_description
1 polymer ?
#
loop_
_entity_poly.entity_id
_entity_poly.type
_entity_poly.pdbx_seq_one_letter_code
_entity_poly.pdbx_strand_id
1 'polypeptide(L)'
;MSTLTAPNATVTNNYKQTTIYKHMDLLEHLIEDAAGVYKFKFINADDFLDVLDKARARLPEELREAAEVLQQRDQITTEAHRRSEHVVQQARRQAEMMLQESELLKAVQAEVERIRKQVVTEIEQMRREALAEAERIRIEAEEDATRIRDGADHYAESVLTRVDTDLQQIAQHVQESQGIVRNGQRLLGQVRRVPSTSASAATPSQLQLPTPAPTQSSVTTGQHPHLSSPLLKGGID
;
A
#
# COMPACT_ATOMS: atom_id res chain seq x y z
N MET A 1 -0.69 34.37 -11.38
CA MET A 1 -1.57 35.56 -11.52
C MET A 1 -1.07 36.39 -12.70
N SER A 2 -1.50 36.04 -13.91
CA SER A 2 -1.18 36.81 -15.12
C SER A 2 -2.35 37.74 -15.41
N THR A 3 -2.19 39.02 -15.07
CA THR A 3 -3.14 40.08 -15.40
C THR A 3 -3.12 40.28 -16.92
N LEU A 4 -4.07 39.66 -17.61
CA LEU A 4 -4.34 39.91 -19.02
C LEU A 4 -5.01 41.29 -19.13
N THR A 5 -4.19 42.32 -19.18
CA THR A 5 -4.59 43.69 -19.48
C THR A 5 -5.23 43.70 -20.86
N ALA A 6 -6.55 43.88 -20.91
CA ALA A 6 -7.28 44.10 -22.15
C ALA A 6 -6.76 45.39 -22.82
N PRO A 7 -6.48 45.39 -24.13
CA PRO A 7 -6.19 46.64 -24.82
C PRO A 7 -7.48 47.46 -24.85
N ASN A 8 -7.46 48.62 -24.18
CA ASN A 8 -8.48 49.66 -24.33
C ASN A 8 -8.49 50.11 -25.80
N ALA A 9 -9.42 49.57 -26.57
CA ALA A 9 -9.80 50.16 -27.85
C ALA A 9 -10.62 51.41 -27.53
N THR A 10 -9.94 52.56 -27.44
CA THR A 10 -10.57 53.88 -27.50
C THR A 10 -11.27 53.99 -28.85
N VAL A 11 -12.55 53.67 -28.89
CA VAL A 11 -13.41 53.95 -30.04
C VAL A 11 -13.67 55.45 -30.04
N THR A 12 -12.71 56.22 -30.56
CA THR A 12 -12.93 57.62 -30.90
C THR A 12 -13.76 57.66 -32.18
N ASN A 13 -15.07 57.43 -32.07
CA ASN A 13 -15.99 57.66 -33.16
C ASN A 13 -16.14 59.15 -33.38
N ASN A 14 -15.25 59.70 -34.21
CA ASN A 14 -15.37 61.02 -34.77
C ASN A 14 -16.42 60.95 -35.90
N TYR A 15 -17.70 61.02 -35.54
CA TYR A 15 -18.76 61.16 -36.54
C TYR A 15 -18.58 62.52 -37.20
N LYS A 16 -17.91 62.54 -38.36
CA LYS A 16 -17.89 63.69 -39.24
C LYS A 16 -19.35 64.04 -39.50
N GLN A 17 -19.79 65.20 -39.01
CA GLN A 17 -21.10 65.77 -39.31
C GLN A 17 -21.33 65.63 -40.81
N THR A 18 -22.34 64.84 -41.19
CA THR A 18 -22.46 64.31 -42.54
C THR A 18 -22.51 65.48 -43.51
N THR A 19 -21.65 65.44 -44.52
CA THR A 19 -21.41 66.58 -45.39
C THR A 19 -22.68 66.96 -46.15
N ILE A 20 -23.59 66.01 -46.38
CA ILE A 20 -24.93 66.24 -46.94
C ILE A 20 -25.79 67.14 -46.07
N TYR A 21 -25.79 66.98 -44.73
CA TYR A 21 -26.57 67.85 -43.84
C TYR A 21 -26.10 69.28 -43.97
N LYS A 22 -24.78 69.50 -44.05
CA LYS A 22 -24.22 70.84 -44.28
C LYS A 22 -24.70 71.47 -45.61
N HIS A 23 -24.97 70.68 -46.65
CA HIS A 23 -25.51 71.21 -47.92
C HIS A 23 -27.02 71.40 -47.83
N MET A 24 -27.75 70.54 -47.11
CA MET A 24 -29.18 70.70 -46.83
C MET A 24 -29.45 71.96 -45.98
N ASP A 25 -28.67 72.16 -44.92
CA ASP A 25 -28.73 73.36 -44.07
C ASP A 25 -28.42 74.63 -44.88
N LEU A 26 -27.49 74.53 -45.83
CA LEU A 26 -27.17 75.63 -46.74
C LEU A 26 -28.30 75.92 -47.72
N LEU A 27 -28.95 74.88 -48.28
CA LEU A 27 -30.15 75.07 -49.11
C LEU A 27 -31.30 75.68 -48.30
N GLU A 28 -31.50 75.24 -47.06
CA GLU A 28 -32.49 75.80 -46.13
C GLU A 28 -32.21 77.27 -45.86
N HIS A 29 -30.96 77.62 -45.53
CA HIS A 29 -30.53 79.00 -45.31
C HIS A 29 -30.71 79.88 -46.55
N LEU A 30 -30.42 79.36 -47.75
CA LEU A 30 -30.66 80.08 -49.02
C LEU A 30 -32.16 80.34 -49.24
N ILE A 31 -33.03 79.44 -48.80
CA ILE A 31 -34.49 79.63 -48.85
C ILE A 31 -34.95 80.58 -47.73
N GLU A 32 -34.38 80.51 -46.54
CA GLU A 32 -34.73 81.35 -45.40
C GLU A 32 -34.40 82.83 -45.65
N ASP A 33 -33.21 83.11 -46.18
CA ASP A 33 -32.71 84.46 -46.47
C ASP A 33 -33.25 85.08 -47.76
N ALA A 34 -33.87 84.27 -48.61
CA ALA A 34 -34.42 84.75 -49.87
C ALA A 34 -35.50 85.83 -49.65
N ALA A 35 -35.32 86.97 -50.32
CA ALA A 35 -36.26 88.08 -50.28
C ALA A 35 -37.63 87.66 -50.82
N GLY A 36 -38.73 88.04 -50.15
CA GLY A 36 -40.06 87.54 -50.51
C GLY A 36 -41.20 88.44 -50.08
N VAL A 37 -42.37 88.23 -50.70
CA VAL A 37 -43.63 88.88 -50.35
C VAL A 37 -44.67 87.80 -50.07
N TYR A 38 -45.27 87.87 -48.88
CA TYR A 38 -46.20 86.85 -48.38
C TYR A 38 -45.58 85.45 -48.43
N LYS A 39 -46.21 84.45 -49.06
CA LYS A 39 -45.69 83.07 -49.16
C LYS A 39 -44.68 82.84 -50.30
N PHE A 40 -44.35 83.86 -51.10
CA PHE A 40 -43.45 83.73 -52.24
C PHE A 40 -42.06 84.29 -51.93
N LYS A 41 -41.02 83.51 -52.21
CA LYS A 41 -39.61 83.89 -52.06
C LYS A 41 -38.90 83.89 -53.41
N PHE A 42 -38.06 84.89 -53.63
CA PHE A 42 -37.21 85.03 -54.80
C PHE A 42 -35.80 84.51 -54.45
N ILE A 43 -35.49 83.32 -54.93
CA ILE A 43 -34.22 82.64 -54.69
C ILE A 43 -33.34 82.79 -55.94
N ASN A 44 -32.04 82.99 -55.76
CA ASN A 44 -31.09 82.88 -56.87
C ASN A 44 -31.00 81.41 -57.30
N ALA A 45 -31.52 81.11 -58.49
CA ALA A 45 -31.57 79.76 -59.02
C ALA A 45 -30.17 79.17 -59.20
N ASP A 46 -29.18 79.98 -59.59
CA ASP A 46 -27.82 79.50 -59.86
C ASP A 46 -27.12 79.07 -58.57
N ASP A 47 -27.18 79.89 -57.51
CA ASP A 47 -26.58 79.57 -56.21
C ASP A 47 -27.27 78.35 -55.56
N PHE A 48 -28.59 78.23 -55.70
CA PHE A 48 -29.35 77.09 -55.18
C PHE A 48 -29.02 75.79 -55.91
N LEU A 49 -28.96 75.83 -57.24
CA LEU A 49 -28.61 74.67 -58.07
C LEU A 49 -27.16 74.22 -57.82
N ASP A 50 -26.23 75.15 -57.61
CA ASP A 50 -24.84 74.86 -57.28
C ASP A 50 -24.69 74.06 -55.97
N VAL A 51 -25.46 74.43 -54.95
CA VAL A 51 -25.46 73.70 -53.67
C VAL A 51 -26.16 72.35 -53.82
N LEU A 52 -27.24 72.28 -54.61
CA LEU A 52 -27.95 71.03 -54.91
C LEU A 52 -27.08 70.04 -55.69
N ASP A 53 -26.29 70.50 -56.66
CA ASP A 53 -25.39 69.66 -57.44
C ASP A 53 -24.23 69.15 -56.58
N LYS A 54 -23.69 69.98 -55.69
CA LYS A 54 -22.68 69.56 -54.70
C LYS A 54 -23.26 68.52 -53.73
N ALA A 55 -24.50 68.70 -53.27
CA ALA A 55 -25.20 67.70 -52.46
C ALA A 55 -25.39 66.38 -53.22
N ARG A 56 -25.85 66.45 -54.47
CA ARG A 56 -26.07 65.29 -55.34
C ARG A 56 -24.78 64.53 -55.66
N ALA A 57 -23.66 65.24 -55.82
CA ALA A 57 -22.36 64.62 -56.07
C ALA A 57 -21.81 63.86 -54.85
N ARG A 58 -22.13 64.31 -53.62
CA ARG A 58 -21.63 63.72 -52.36
C ARG A 58 -22.52 62.62 -51.80
N LEU A 59 -23.82 62.65 -52.08
CA LEU A 59 -24.79 61.67 -51.57
C LEU A 59 -24.41 60.19 -51.87
N PRO A 60 -23.93 59.81 -53.08
CA PRO A 60 -23.51 58.44 -53.35
C PRO A 60 -22.31 57.98 -52.51
N GLU A 61 -21.35 58.89 -52.26
CA GLU A 61 -20.16 58.61 -51.45
C GLU A 61 -20.55 58.36 -49.99
N GLU A 62 -21.41 59.20 -49.44
CA GLU A 62 -21.91 59.03 -48.06
C GLU A 62 -22.77 57.77 -47.89
N LEU A 63 -23.59 57.42 -48.90
CA LEU A 63 -24.33 56.17 -48.88
C LEU A 63 -23.39 54.94 -48.91
N ARG A 64 -22.27 55.04 -49.63
CA ARG A 64 -21.21 54.01 -49.65
C ARG A 64 -20.54 53.88 -48.29
N GLU A 65 -20.19 54.99 -47.66
CA GLU A 65 -19.62 55.00 -46.31
C GLU A 65 -20.59 54.40 -45.27
N ALA A 66 -21.87 54.77 -45.33
CA ALA A 66 -22.90 54.21 -44.46
C ALA A 66 -23.05 52.69 -44.66
N ALA A 67 -23.03 52.22 -45.90
CA ALA A 67 -23.06 50.78 -46.21
C ALA A 67 -21.82 50.05 -45.67
N GLU A 68 -20.64 50.66 -45.75
CA GLU A 68 -19.39 50.11 -45.22
C GLU A 68 -19.43 50.00 -43.69
N VAL A 69 -19.97 51.00 -42.99
CA VAL A 69 -20.17 50.98 -41.53
C VAL A 69 -21.15 49.87 -41.13
N LEU A 70 -22.26 49.71 -41.86
CA LEU A 70 -23.21 48.61 -41.60
C LEU A 70 -22.55 47.24 -41.78
N GLN A 71 -21.76 47.07 -42.85
CA GLN A 71 -21.02 45.84 -43.10
C GLN A 71 -20.00 45.56 -41.99
N GLN A 72 -19.26 46.57 -41.53
CA GLN A 72 -18.31 46.43 -40.41
C GLN A 72 -19.03 46.06 -39.11
N ARG A 73 -20.18 46.67 -38.83
CA ARG A 73 -21.03 46.34 -37.67
C ARG A 73 -21.47 44.87 -37.72
N ASP A 74 -21.88 44.38 -38.88
CA ASP A 74 -22.31 42.99 -39.04
C ASP A 74 -21.15 42.00 -38.88
N GLN A 75 -19.96 42.35 -39.38
CA GLN A 75 -18.74 41.58 -39.16
C GLN A 75 -18.38 41.50 -37.67
N ILE A 76 -18.37 42.64 -36.97
CA ILE A 76 -18.10 42.70 -35.53
C ILE A 76 -19.12 41.87 -34.76
N THR A 77 -20.41 41.99 -35.10
CA THR A 77 -21.48 41.23 -34.44
C THR A 77 -21.30 39.73 -34.63
N THR A 78 -21.00 39.30 -35.86
CA THR A 78 -20.76 37.89 -36.19
C THR A 78 -19.52 37.35 -35.47
N GLU A 79 -18.44 38.12 -35.45
CA GLU A 79 -17.21 37.73 -34.74
C GLU A 79 -17.44 37.66 -33.23
N ALA A 80 -18.16 38.63 -32.65
CA ALA A 80 -18.51 38.64 -31.24
C ALA A 80 -19.36 37.40 -30.87
N HIS A 81 -20.34 37.04 -31.70
CA HIS A 81 -21.13 35.81 -31.51
C HIS A 81 -20.25 34.57 -31.56
N ARG A 82 -19.40 34.42 -32.59
CA ARG A 82 -18.48 33.29 -32.71
C ARG A 82 -17.54 33.18 -31.50
N ARG A 83 -16.98 34.30 -31.04
CA ARG A 83 -16.10 34.34 -29.85
C ARG A 83 -16.88 33.95 -28.60
N SER A 84 -18.11 34.45 -28.42
CA SER A 84 -18.98 34.09 -27.31
C SER A 84 -19.28 32.59 -27.28
N GLU A 85 -19.67 32.01 -28.42
CA GLU A 85 -19.91 30.58 -28.54
C GLU A 85 -18.67 29.75 -28.20
N HIS A 86 -17.50 30.16 -28.67
CA HIS A 86 -16.25 29.50 -28.35
C HIS A 86 -15.95 29.53 -26.83
N VAL A 87 -16.13 30.68 -26.18
CA VAL A 87 -15.93 30.81 -24.73
C VAL A 87 -16.91 29.93 -23.97
N VAL A 88 -18.18 29.91 -24.34
CA VAL A 88 -19.20 29.06 -23.71
C VAL A 88 -18.87 27.57 -23.89
N GLN A 89 -18.46 27.15 -25.10
CA GLN A 89 -18.06 25.77 -25.36
C GLN A 89 -16.81 25.36 -24.55
N GLN A 90 -15.83 26.25 -24.43
CA GLN A 90 -14.64 26.00 -23.61
C GLN A 90 -14.99 25.88 -22.12
N ALA A 91 -15.83 26.79 -21.60
CA ALA A 91 -16.28 26.76 -20.21
C ALA A 91 -17.07 25.48 -19.91
N ARG A 92 -17.95 25.03 -20.82
CA ARG A 92 -18.70 23.77 -20.69
C ARG A 92 -17.76 22.57 -20.63
N ARG A 93 -16.80 22.47 -21.55
CA ARG A 93 -15.81 21.38 -21.54
C ARG A 93 -14.99 21.36 -20.26
N GLN A 94 -14.58 22.53 -19.76
CA GLN A 94 -13.87 22.62 -18.48
C GLN A 94 -14.73 22.17 -17.31
N ALA A 95 -16.00 22.60 -17.25
CA ALA A 95 -16.93 22.17 -16.23
C ALA A 95 -17.19 20.65 -16.26
N GLU A 96 -17.31 20.06 -17.46
CA GLU A 96 -17.45 18.61 -17.64
C GLU A 96 -16.21 17.86 -17.14
N MET A 97 -15.00 18.32 -17.47
CA MET A 97 -13.76 17.72 -16.96
C MET A 97 -13.67 17.80 -15.43
N MET A 98 -13.99 18.95 -14.84
CA MET A 98 -13.98 19.12 -13.39
C MET A 98 -15.00 18.20 -12.69
N LEU A 99 -16.18 18.01 -13.29
CA LEU A 99 -17.18 17.10 -12.76
C LEU A 99 -16.69 15.65 -12.84
N GLN A 100 -16.12 15.24 -13.97
CA GLN A 100 -15.54 13.90 -14.13
C GLN A 100 -14.42 13.64 -13.12
N GLU A 101 -13.52 14.61 -12.91
CA GLU A 101 -12.46 14.52 -11.90
C GLU A 101 -13.05 14.43 -10.49
N SER A 102 -14.09 15.20 -10.17
CA SER A 102 -14.76 15.13 -8.87
C SER A 102 -15.41 13.77 -8.63
N GLU A 103 -16.12 13.22 -9.61
CA GLU A 103 -16.74 11.90 -9.51
C GLU A 103 -15.68 10.79 -9.40
N LEU A 104 -14.57 10.89 -10.15
CA LEU A 104 -13.43 10.00 -10.02
C LEU A 104 -12.84 10.05 -8.61
N LEU A 105 -12.62 11.24 -8.05
CA LEU A 105 -12.09 11.40 -6.69
C LEU A 105 -13.02 10.79 -5.64
N LYS A 106 -14.34 10.96 -5.77
CA LYS A 106 -15.32 10.31 -4.88
C LYS A 106 -15.26 8.79 -4.99
N ALA A 107 -15.19 8.26 -6.21
CA ALA A 107 -15.08 6.82 -6.44
C ALA A 107 -13.79 6.25 -5.84
N VAL A 108 -12.66 6.93 -6.03
CA VAL A 108 -11.37 6.55 -5.43
C VAL A 108 -11.44 6.60 -3.91
N GLN A 109 -12.01 7.65 -3.31
CA GLN A 109 -12.18 7.73 -1.86
C GLN A 109 -13.05 6.60 -1.31
N ALA A 110 -14.16 6.28 -1.98
CA ALA A 110 -15.01 5.16 -1.59
C ALA A 110 -14.26 3.82 -1.65
N GLU A 111 -13.44 3.62 -2.68
CA GLU A 111 -12.64 2.41 -2.84
C GLU A 111 -11.52 2.32 -1.79
N VAL A 112 -10.84 3.43 -1.49
CA VAL A 112 -9.85 3.49 -0.40
C VAL A 112 -10.48 3.13 0.93
N GLU A 113 -11.66 3.67 1.26
CA GLU A 113 -12.37 3.33 2.49
C GLU A 113 -12.82 1.87 2.52
N ARG A 114 -13.25 1.32 1.37
CA ARG A 114 -13.60 -0.10 1.24
C ARG A 114 -12.38 -0.99 1.53
N ILE A 115 -11.25 -0.71 0.88
CA ILE A 115 -10.00 -1.45 1.07
C ILE A 115 -9.51 -1.32 2.51
N ARG A 116 -9.53 -0.12 3.08
CA ARG A 116 -9.13 0.12 4.48
C ARG A 116 -9.96 -0.72 5.45
N LYS A 117 -11.28 -0.75 5.29
CA LYS A 117 -12.17 -1.60 6.11
C LYS A 117 -11.88 -3.09 5.93
N GLN A 118 -11.64 -3.52 4.70
CA GLN A 118 -11.30 -4.91 4.40
C GLN A 118 -9.98 -5.30 5.09
N VAL A 119 -8.92 -4.51 4.93
CA VAL A 119 -7.61 -4.75 5.54
C VAL A 119 -7.70 -4.77 7.07
N VAL A 120 -8.43 -3.84 7.69
CA VAL A 120 -8.64 -3.86 9.15
C VAL A 120 -9.33 -5.14 9.59
N THR A 121 -10.35 -5.57 8.85
CA THR A 121 -11.09 -6.82 9.18
C THR A 121 -10.19 -8.05 9.03
N GLU A 122 -9.40 -8.12 7.96
CA GLU A 122 -8.44 -9.20 7.71
C GLU A 122 -7.34 -9.24 8.78
N ILE A 123 -6.79 -8.09 9.18
CA ILE A 123 -5.80 -8.00 10.26
C ILE A 123 -6.40 -8.49 11.59
N GLU A 124 -7.61 -8.07 11.93
CA GLU A 124 -8.29 -8.52 13.15
C GLU A 124 -8.62 -10.01 13.13
N GLN A 125 -8.93 -10.57 11.96
CA GLN A 125 -9.11 -12.00 11.79
C GLN A 125 -7.78 -12.75 11.98
N MET A 126 -6.73 -12.34 11.26
CA MET A 126 -5.39 -12.93 11.36
C MET A 126 -4.84 -12.86 12.79
N ARG A 127 -5.05 -11.73 13.48
CA ARG A 127 -4.66 -11.56 14.88
C ARG A 127 -5.38 -12.56 15.78
N ARG A 128 -6.69 -12.74 15.60
CA ARG A 128 -7.47 -13.71 16.38
C ARG A 128 -7.02 -15.14 16.13
N GLU A 129 -6.80 -15.50 14.87
CA GLU A 129 -6.29 -16.82 14.49
C GLU A 129 -4.90 -17.08 15.09
N ALA A 130 -3.97 -16.12 14.97
CA ALA A 130 -2.64 -16.23 15.55
C ALA A 130 -2.65 -16.39 17.07
N LEU A 131 -3.53 -15.65 17.77
CA LEU A 131 -3.69 -15.77 19.22
C LEU A 131 -4.30 -17.13 19.61
N ALA A 132 -5.30 -17.61 18.87
CA ALA A 132 -5.89 -18.92 19.11
C ALA A 132 -4.88 -20.06 18.89
N GLU A 133 -4.06 -19.95 17.84
CA GLU A 133 -2.99 -20.90 17.55
C GLU A 133 -1.93 -20.91 18.66
N ALA A 134 -1.48 -19.72 19.08
CA ALA A 134 -0.51 -19.58 20.16
C ALA A 134 -1.03 -20.19 21.47
N GLU A 135 -2.30 -19.98 21.79
CA GLU A 135 -2.92 -20.58 22.97
C GLU A 135 -3.04 -22.11 22.84
N ARG A 136 -3.37 -22.63 21.65
CA ARG A 136 -3.40 -24.09 21.42
C ARG A 136 -2.03 -24.71 21.68
N ILE A 137 -0.97 -24.12 21.11
CA ILE A 137 0.41 -24.59 21.29
C ILE A 137 0.80 -24.51 22.78
N ARG A 138 0.41 -23.45 23.49
CA ARG A 138 0.69 -23.30 24.92
C ARG A 138 0.04 -24.41 25.75
N ILE A 139 -1.24 -24.67 25.52
CA ILE A 139 -1.98 -25.73 26.22
C ILE A 139 -1.37 -27.09 25.93
N GLU A 140 -1.10 -27.40 24.67
CA GLU A 140 -0.49 -28.67 24.26
C GLU A 140 0.90 -28.87 24.91
N ALA A 141 1.74 -27.83 24.91
CA ALA A 141 3.05 -27.88 25.55
C ALA A 141 2.94 -28.09 27.08
N GLU A 142 1.92 -27.51 27.73
CA GLU A 142 1.69 -27.64 29.17
C GLU A 142 1.18 -29.06 29.53
N GLU A 143 0.29 -29.61 28.71
CA GLU A 143 -0.16 -31.01 28.81
C GLU A 143 0.98 -32.01 28.58
N ASP A 144 1.86 -31.74 27.61
CA ASP A 144 3.03 -32.57 27.37
C ASP A 144 4.04 -32.48 28.52
N ALA A 145 4.28 -31.28 29.05
CA ALA A 145 5.17 -31.08 30.18
C ALA A 145 4.68 -31.80 31.45
N THR A 146 3.37 -31.76 31.71
CA THR A 146 2.76 -32.49 32.84
C THR A 146 2.87 -34.00 32.64
N ARG A 147 2.56 -34.51 31.44
CA ARG A 147 2.70 -35.93 31.11
C ARG A 147 4.14 -36.44 31.30
N ILE A 148 5.14 -35.65 30.89
CA ILE A 148 6.55 -36.00 31.07
C ILE A 148 6.93 -36.02 32.56
N ARG A 149 6.50 -35.01 33.34
CA ARG A 149 6.75 -34.95 34.79
C ARG A 149 6.16 -36.16 35.49
N ASP A 150 4.89 -36.46 35.25
CA ASP A 150 4.22 -37.61 35.84
C ASP A 150 4.92 -38.92 35.47
N GLY A 151 5.28 -39.09 34.19
CA GLY A 151 6.03 -40.27 33.73
C GLY A 151 7.40 -40.42 34.39
N ALA A 152 8.12 -39.32 34.59
CA ALA A 152 9.41 -39.30 35.28
C ALA A 152 9.27 -39.64 36.77
N ASP A 153 8.24 -39.10 37.43
CA ASP A 153 7.95 -39.38 38.84
C ASP A 153 7.61 -40.86 39.06
N HIS A 154 6.74 -41.44 38.22
CA HIS A 154 6.42 -42.88 38.27
C HIS A 154 7.65 -43.75 37.98
N TYR A 155 8.48 -43.36 37.02
CA TYR A 155 9.71 -44.08 36.73
C TYR A 155 10.67 -44.05 37.93
N ALA A 156 10.87 -42.88 38.54
CA ALA A 156 11.70 -42.72 39.72
C ALA A 156 11.19 -43.59 40.88
N GLU A 157 9.88 -43.61 41.14
CA GLU A 157 9.27 -44.46 42.16
C GLU A 157 9.50 -45.96 41.88
N SER A 158 9.34 -46.40 40.63
CA SER A 158 9.59 -47.80 40.26
C SER A 158 11.05 -48.22 40.45
N VAL A 159 11.99 -47.33 40.12
CA VAL A 159 13.43 -47.56 40.31
C VAL A 159 13.77 -47.60 41.79
N LEU A 160 13.27 -46.64 42.58
CA LEU A 160 13.49 -46.60 44.03
C LEU A 160 12.92 -47.83 44.73
N THR A 161 11.71 -48.27 44.34
CA THR A 161 11.08 -49.49 44.88
C THR A 161 11.89 -50.74 44.55
N ARG A 162 12.41 -50.84 43.32
CA ARG A 162 13.28 -51.96 42.93
C ARG A 162 14.58 -51.96 43.74
N VAL A 163 15.23 -50.80 43.87
CA VAL A 163 16.46 -50.67 44.67
C VAL A 163 16.22 -51.02 46.13
N ASP A 164 15.10 -50.59 46.72
CA ASP A 164 14.75 -50.96 48.11
C ASP A 164 14.57 -52.48 48.25
N THR A 165 13.85 -53.11 47.30
CA THR A 165 13.66 -54.56 47.28
C THR A 165 14.99 -55.31 47.16
N ASP A 166 15.87 -54.88 46.26
CA ASP A 166 17.20 -55.46 46.06
C ASP A 166 18.06 -55.33 47.33
N LEU A 167 18.00 -54.18 48.01
CA LEU A 167 18.71 -53.96 49.28
C LEU A 167 18.18 -54.87 50.40
N GLN A 168 16.87 -55.08 50.49
CA GLN A 168 16.28 -56.00 51.47
C GLN A 168 16.73 -57.44 51.23
N GLN A 169 16.78 -57.89 49.97
CA GLN A 169 17.28 -59.22 49.60
C GLN A 169 18.76 -59.40 49.96
N ILE A 170 19.60 -58.40 49.65
CA ILE A 170 21.03 -58.43 50.02
C ILE A 170 21.18 -58.48 51.54
N ALA A 171 20.42 -57.67 52.28
CA ALA A 171 20.45 -57.67 53.74
C ALA A 171 20.06 -59.05 54.32
N GLN A 172 19.04 -59.71 53.75
CA GLN A 172 18.65 -61.05 54.15
C GLN A 172 19.75 -62.08 53.89
N HIS A 173 20.40 -62.05 52.71
CA HIS A 173 21.55 -62.91 52.40
C HIS A 173 22.74 -62.67 53.33
N VAL A 174 23.02 -61.42 53.69
CA VAL A 174 24.08 -61.10 54.66
C VAL A 174 23.73 -61.65 56.05
N GLN A 175 22.49 -61.54 56.50
CA GLN A 175 22.05 -62.12 57.78
C GLN A 175 22.17 -63.65 57.78
N GLU A 176 21.75 -64.30 56.69
CA GLU A 176 21.87 -65.76 56.53
C GLU A 176 23.34 -66.20 56.56
N SER A 177 24.20 -65.54 55.76
CA SER A 177 25.63 -65.84 55.73
C SER A 177 26.30 -65.61 57.08
N GLN A 178 25.97 -64.54 57.81
CA GLN A 178 26.45 -64.33 59.18
C GLN A 178 25.97 -65.42 60.15
N GLY A 179 24.74 -65.91 60.00
CA GLY A 179 24.19 -67.04 60.75
C GLY A 179 24.98 -68.33 60.50
N ILE A 180 25.24 -68.64 59.23
CA ILE A 180 26.06 -69.78 58.79
C ILE A 180 27.47 -69.67 59.39
N VAL A 181 28.10 -68.50 59.29
CA VAL A 181 29.44 -68.26 59.84
C VAL A 181 29.46 -68.40 61.36
N ARG A 182 28.48 -67.85 62.10
CA ARG A 182 28.38 -68.04 63.56
C ARG A 182 28.20 -69.52 63.93
N ASN A 183 27.36 -70.24 63.21
CA ASN A 183 27.16 -71.68 63.41
C ASN A 183 28.45 -72.46 63.13
N GLY A 184 29.15 -72.15 62.04
CA GLY A 184 30.44 -72.73 61.69
C GLY A 184 31.54 -72.44 62.72
N GLN A 185 31.65 -71.19 63.19
CA GLN A 185 32.58 -70.81 64.26
C GLN A 185 32.25 -71.52 65.58
N ARG A 186 30.97 -71.74 65.91
CA ARG A 186 30.55 -72.49 67.10
C ARG A 186 30.94 -73.96 67.00
N LEU A 187 30.80 -74.58 65.83
CA LEU A 187 31.22 -75.96 65.56
C LEU A 187 32.75 -76.09 65.64
N LEU A 188 33.50 -75.16 65.04
CA LEU A 188 34.97 -75.15 65.10
C LEU A 188 35.52 -74.89 66.51
N GLY A 189 34.83 -74.07 67.31
CA GLY A 189 35.13 -73.88 68.73
C GLY A 189 34.93 -75.15 69.58
N GLN A 190 34.05 -76.07 69.16
CA GLN A 190 33.89 -77.38 69.78
C GLN A 190 35.01 -78.35 69.37
N VAL A 191 35.45 -78.30 68.11
CA VAL A 191 36.54 -79.13 67.58
C VAL A 191 37.92 -78.73 68.14
N ARG A 192 38.18 -77.44 68.37
CA ARG A 192 39.47 -76.94 68.90
C ARG A 192 39.74 -77.27 70.39
N ARG A 193 38.80 -77.90 71.11
CA ARG A 193 39.02 -78.36 72.50
C ARG A 193 39.65 -79.75 72.63
N VAL A 194 39.99 -80.42 71.52
CA VAL A 194 40.68 -81.72 71.54
C VAL A 194 42.16 -81.52 71.20
N PRO A 195 43.12 -81.90 72.08
CA PRO A 195 44.54 -81.80 71.79
C PRO A 195 45.04 -83.09 71.12
N SER A 196 45.73 -82.97 70.00
CA SER A 196 46.83 -83.87 69.60
C SER A 196 47.50 -83.33 68.33
N THR A 197 48.70 -82.76 68.41
CA THR A 197 50.04 -83.35 68.13
C THR A 197 50.37 -83.66 66.66
N SER A 198 51.33 -82.86 66.17
CA SER A 198 52.47 -83.14 65.27
C SER A 198 52.30 -83.56 63.79
N ALA A 199 53.22 -82.96 63.01
CA ALA A 199 53.81 -83.33 61.71
C ALA A 199 53.06 -82.92 60.43
N SER A 200 53.68 -82.60 59.28
CA SER A 200 55.01 -82.12 58.88
C SER A 200 54.95 -81.85 57.36
N ALA A 201 55.52 -80.72 56.91
CA ALA A 201 56.15 -80.42 55.61
C ALA A 201 55.53 -80.91 54.27
N ALA A 202 55.24 -79.97 53.35
CA ALA A 202 56.00 -79.78 52.09
C ALA A 202 55.43 -78.62 51.23
N THR A 203 56.32 -77.88 50.59
CA THR A 203 56.18 -76.67 49.75
C THR A 203 57.02 -76.89 48.47
N PRO A 204 57.01 -76.08 47.40
CA PRO A 204 55.95 -75.50 46.55
C PRO A 204 56.10 -75.93 45.06
N SER A 205 55.17 -75.55 44.17
CA SER A 205 55.44 -75.45 42.72
C SER A 205 54.63 -74.29 42.10
N GLN A 206 55.36 -73.32 41.54
CA GLN A 206 54.86 -72.16 40.78
C GLN A 206 54.60 -72.51 39.31
N LEU A 207 54.02 -71.53 38.59
CA LEU A 207 53.90 -71.34 37.11
C LEU A 207 52.51 -71.76 36.58
N GLN A 208 51.72 -70.96 35.85
CA GLN A 208 51.92 -69.66 35.20
C GLN A 208 50.56 -69.12 34.69
N LEU A 209 50.43 -67.79 34.62
CA LEU A 209 49.37 -67.03 33.95
C LEU A 209 49.28 -67.34 32.43
N PRO A 210 48.10 -67.16 31.81
CA PRO A 210 48.11 -66.52 30.50
C PRO A 210 47.13 -65.35 30.37
N THR A 211 47.68 -64.22 29.95
CA THR A 211 47.09 -63.18 29.08
C THR A 211 48.29 -62.57 28.32
N PRO A 212 48.17 -61.92 27.15
CA PRO A 212 47.03 -61.69 26.25
C PRO A 212 47.36 -62.00 24.76
N ALA A 213 46.39 -61.92 23.83
CA ALA A 213 46.66 -61.55 22.43
C ALA A 213 45.39 -61.07 21.69
N PRO A 214 45.50 -60.11 20.75
CA PRO A 214 44.39 -59.37 20.16
C PRO A 214 43.83 -60.05 18.91
N THR A 215 42.53 -59.94 18.68
CA THR A 215 41.94 -60.17 17.36
C THR A 215 41.44 -58.85 16.82
N GLN A 216 42.25 -58.27 15.92
CA GLN A 216 41.76 -57.31 14.94
C GLN A 216 40.94 -58.10 13.92
N SER A 217 39.69 -57.68 13.70
CA SER A 217 38.92 -58.02 12.51
C SER A 217 38.16 -56.77 12.10
N SER A 218 38.74 -56.11 11.10
CA SER A 218 38.17 -55.05 10.30
C SER A 218 36.84 -55.44 9.66
N VAL A 219 35.81 -54.60 9.87
CA VAL A 219 34.72 -54.40 8.90
C VAL A 219 34.57 -52.89 8.68
N THR A 220 35.36 -52.40 7.72
CA THR A 220 34.91 -51.71 6.50
C THR A 220 33.52 -51.08 6.49
N THR A 221 33.54 -49.75 6.38
CA THR A 221 32.77 -48.93 5.43
C THR A 221 31.24 -49.08 5.41
N GLY A 222 30.58 -48.13 6.06
CA GLY A 222 29.16 -47.82 5.92
C GLY A 222 28.92 -46.33 6.03
N GLN A 223 29.62 -45.57 5.18
CA GLN A 223 29.42 -44.16 4.95
C GLN A 223 28.06 -43.96 4.28
N HIS A 224 27.13 -43.26 4.93
CA HIS A 224 25.86 -42.83 4.36
C HIS A 224 25.49 -41.45 4.93
N PRO A 225 24.79 -40.61 4.15
CA PRO A 225 25.51 -39.57 3.42
C PRO A 225 24.93 -38.17 3.62
N HIS A 226 25.74 -37.16 3.26
CA HIS A 226 25.39 -35.84 2.76
C HIS A 226 24.10 -35.15 3.24
N LEU A 227 24.30 -34.05 3.97
CA LEU A 227 23.44 -32.87 3.86
C LEU A 227 23.46 -32.40 2.40
N SER A 228 22.33 -32.51 1.71
CA SER A 228 22.09 -31.82 0.44
C SER A 228 20.58 -31.60 0.29
N SER A 229 20.13 -30.44 0.75
CA SER A 229 18.83 -29.87 0.37
C SER A 229 18.94 -29.33 -1.06
N PRO A 230 18.07 -29.74 -2.01
CA PRO A 230 17.97 -29.06 -3.29
C PRO A 230 16.86 -27.99 -3.26
N LEU A 231 17.24 -26.84 -3.82
CA LEU A 231 16.46 -25.72 -4.33
C LEU A 231 14.92 -25.80 -4.26
N LEU A 232 14.35 -24.79 -3.60
CA LEU A 232 13.09 -24.16 -3.99
C LEU A 232 13.17 -23.70 -5.46
N LYS A 233 12.41 -24.34 -6.35
CA LYS A 233 12.01 -23.75 -7.63
C LYS A 233 10.59 -24.19 -7.97
N GLY A 234 9.67 -23.25 -7.82
CA GLY A 234 8.26 -23.29 -8.20
C GLY A 234 7.63 -22.01 -7.67
N GLY A 235 7.30 -20.99 -8.46
CA GLY A 235 7.09 -20.98 -9.91
C GLY A 235 5.68 -21.47 -10.24
N ILE A 236 4.68 -20.68 -9.84
CA ILE A 236 3.27 -20.70 -10.30
C ILE A 236 2.85 -19.23 -10.15
N ASP A 237 2.87 -18.46 -11.24
CA ASP A 237 1.74 -18.17 -12.15
C ASP A 237 0.55 -17.50 -11.42
#